data_AF-A0A2L2LXF1-F1
#
_entry.id   AF-A0A2L2LXF1-F1
#
_cell.length_a   1.000
_cell.length_b   1.000
_cell.length_c   1.000
_cell.angle_alpha   90.00
_cell.angle_beta   90.00
_cell.angle_gamma   90.00
#
_symmetry.space_group_name_H-M   'P 1'
#
loop_
_entity.id
_entity.type
_entity.pdbx_description
1 polymer ?
#
loop_
_entity_poly.entity_id
_entity_poly.type
_entity_poly.pdbx_seq_one_letter_code
_entity_poly.pdbx_strand_id
1 'polypeptide(L)'
;MSNLRWSENQLEVHLNRHKLRKDFATAQFKTENDAKVQDAQQNATQAITAQNKTHQEKTILDCEIATIPPSVNHYWVASGKRRYLSDKARDFHDVVSMLVPRINTAARLKLDVTFHFPNRLRRDIDNYLKATIDSLVKCGLCVDDEQFDELIVRRGDVVKGGLIKIKVLEI
;
A
#
# COMPACT_ATOMS: atom_id res chain seq x y z
N MET A 1 -23.12 -22.63 68.42
CA MET A 1 -22.99 -22.68 66.95
C MET A 1 -21.52 -22.55 66.60
N SER A 2 -20.86 -23.63 66.20
CA SER A 2 -19.44 -23.63 65.82
C SER A 2 -19.27 -22.98 64.44
N ASN A 3 -18.56 -21.85 64.40
CA ASN A 3 -18.23 -21.18 63.14
C ASN A 3 -17.23 -22.03 62.35
N LEU A 4 -17.69 -22.64 61.24
CA LEU A 4 -16.85 -23.37 60.29
C LEU A 4 -16.09 -22.34 59.42
N ARG A 5 -14.97 -21.81 59.91
CA ARG A 5 -14.04 -21.01 59.10
C ARG A 5 -12.97 -21.92 58.50
N TRP A 6 -12.68 -21.76 57.20
CA TRP A 6 -11.51 -22.38 56.58
C TRP A 6 -10.23 -21.92 57.27
N SER A 7 -9.28 -22.83 57.45
CA SER A 7 -7.95 -22.43 57.95
C SER A 7 -7.24 -21.54 56.91
N GLU A 8 -6.38 -20.63 57.37
CA GLU A 8 -5.67 -19.69 56.48
C GLU A 8 -4.89 -20.44 55.38
N ASN A 9 -4.27 -21.58 55.70
CA ASN A 9 -3.61 -22.44 54.73
C ASN A 9 -4.56 -23.01 53.67
N GLN A 10 -5.80 -23.38 54.03
CA GLN A 10 -6.78 -23.88 53.07
C GLN A 10 -7.27 -22.77 52.13
N LEU A 11 -7.42 -21.55 52.65
CA LEU A 11 -7.77 -20.35 51.88
C LEU A 11 -6.66 -19.97 50.90
N GLU A 12 -5.40 -20.00 51.32
CA GLU A 12 -4.26 -19.66 50.47
C GLU A 12 -4.06 -20.66 49.32
N VAL A 13 -4.18 -21.97 49.60
CA VAL A 13 -4.12 -23.02 48.57
C VAL A 13 -5.26 -22.87 47.55
N HIS A 14 -6.46 -22.52 48.02
CA HIS A 14 -7.61 -22.31 47.14
C HIS A 14 -7.42 -21.09 46.22
N LEU A 15 -6.97 -19.96 46.78
CA LEU A 15 -6.71 -18.73 46.03
C LEU A 15 -5.58 -18.91 45.01
N ASN A 16 -4.50 -19.60 45.37
CA ASN A 16 -3.40 -19.91 44.45
C ASN A 16 -3.84 -20.81 43.30
N ARG A 17 -4.68 -21.82 43.56
CA ARG A 17 -5.25 -22.68 42.50
C ARG A 17 -6.10 -21.86 41.52
N HIS A 18 -6.89 -20.91 42.03
CA HIS A 18 -7.70 -20.05 41.18
C HIS A 18 -6.85 -19.10 40.33
N LYS A 19 -5.78 -18.54 40.90
CA LYS A 19 -4.84 -17.66 40.20
C LYS A 19 -4.10 -18.41 39.08
N LEU A 20 -3.55 -19.58 39.38
CA LEU A 20 -2.89 -20.44 38.39
C LEU A 20 -3.80 -20.81 37.22
N ARG A 21 -5.09 -21.09 37.49
CA ARG A 21 -6.07 -21.39 36.45
C ARG A 21 -6.36 -20.19 35.54
N LYS A 22 -6.43 -18.99 36.11
CA LYS A 22 -6.60 -17.74 35.35
C LYS A 22 -5.38 -17.45 34.48
N ASP A 23 -4.18 -17.63 35.03
CA ASP A 23 -2.92 -17.38 34.32
C ASP A 23 -2.74 -18.39 33.16
N PHE A 24 -3.08 -19.66 33.39
CA PHE A 24 -3.04 -20.70 32.35
C PHE A 24 -4.04 -20.43 31.21
N ALA A 25 -5.27 -20.02 31.53
CA ALA A 25 -6.27 -19.65 30.52
C ALA A 25 -5.83 -18.43 29.70
N THR A 26 -5.19 -17.45 30.34
CA THR A 26 -4.66 -16.25 29.65
C THR A 26 -3.51 -16.62 28.71
N ALA A 27 -2.61 -17.52 29.14
CA ALA A 27 -1.52 -18.01 28.32
C ALA A 27 -2.04 -18.80 27.09
N GLN A 28 -3.01 -19.70 27.28
CA GLN A 28 -3.64 -20.42 26.16
C GLN A 28 -4.29 -19.49 25.16
N PHE A 29 -5.06 -18.50 25.64
CA PHE A 29 -5.71 -17.52 24.77
C PHE A 29 -4.70 -16.66 23.98
N LYS A 30 -3.55 -16.34 24.58
CA LYS A 30 -2.46 -15.65 23.87
C LYS A 30 -1.87 -16.52 22.76
N THR A 31 -1.56 -17.78 23.06
CA THR A 31 -1.01 -18.73 22.08
C THR A 31 -1.96 -18.97 20.89
N GLU A 32 -3.27 -19.11 21.15
CA GLU A 32 -4.28 -19.25 20.09
C GLU A 32 -4.37 -18.01 19.21
N ASN A 33 -4.28 -16.81 19.78
CA ASN A 33 -4.28 -15.57 19.00
C ASN A 33 -2.99 -15.43 18.19
N ASP A 34 -1.83 -15.71 18.78
CA ASP A 34 -0.54 -15.64 18.09
C ASP A 34 -0.52 -16.62 16.90
N ALA A 35 -1.08 -17.83 17.05
CA ALA A 35 -1.23 -18.80 15.96
C ALA A 35 -2.16 -18.29 14.84
N LYS A 36 -3.29 -17.68 15.17
CA LYS A 36 -4.20 -17.07 14.18
C LYS A 36 -3.55 -15.92 13.41
N VAL A 37 -2.74 -15.10 14.08
CA VAL A 37 -1.98 -14.01 13.45
C VAL A 37 -0.92 -14.57 12.51
N GLN A 38 -0.22 -15.65 12.89
CA GLN A 38 0.75 -16.32 12.03
C GLN A 38 0.10 -16.94 10.78
N ASP A 39 -1.03 -17.64 10.91
CA ASP A 39 -1.76 -18.17 9.75
C ASP A 39 -2.23 -17.06 8.82
N ALA A 40 -2.72 -15.94 9.35
CA ALA A 40 -3.10 -14.77 8.55
C ALA A 40 -1.90 -14.17 7.79
N GLN A 41 -0.73 -14.06 8.44
CA GLN A 41 0.50 -13.59 7.79
C GLN A 41 1.03 -14.56 6.73
N GLN A 42 0.96 -15.88 6.97
CA GLN A 42 1.34 -16.89 5.98
C GLN A 42 0.43 -16.87 4.75
N ASN A 43 -0.89 -16.76 4.95
CA ASN A 43 -1.85 -16.63 3.86
C ASN A 43 -1.63 -15.34 3.04
N ALA A 44 -1.36 -14.21 3.70
CA ALA A 44 -1.00 -12.97 3.02
C ALA A 44 0.30 -13.11 2.21
N THR A 45 1.33 -13.76 2.78
CA THR A 45 2.62 -13.98 2.10
C THR A 45 2.48 -14.92 0.91
N GLN A 46 1.64 -15.97 1.01
CA GLN A 46 1.36 -16.88 -0.10
C GLN A 46 0.58 -16.21 -1.23
N ALA A 47 -0.35 -15.29 -0.90
CA ALA A 47 -1.06 -14.48 -1.89
C ALA A 47 -0.15 -13.49 -2.64
N ILE A 48 0.92 -13.01 -2.00
CA ILE A 48 1.97 -12.17 -2.60
C ILE A 48 2.93 -13.01 -3.49
N THR A 49 3.08 -14.31 -3.21
CA THR A 49 4.07 -15.18 -3.89
C THR A 49 3.58 -15.78 -5.21
N ALA A 50 2.30 -15.62 -5.57
CA ALA A 50 1.76 -16.07 -6.86
C ALA A 50 2.19 -15.11 -8.01
N GLN A 51 3.49 -15.07 -8.31
CA GLN A 51 4.05 -14.26 -9.39
C GLN A 51 3.68 -14.77 -10.79
N ASN A 52 3.40 -13.79 -11.65
CA ASN A 52 3.25 -13.77 -13.12
C ASN A 52 3.16 -15.14 -13.81
N LYS A 53 1.95 -15.71 -13.82
CA LYS A 53 1.58 -16.61 -14.91
C LYS A 53 1.47 -15.78 -16.18
N THR A 54 1.99 -16.32 -17.27
CA THR A 54 2.06 -15.68 -18.58
C THR A 54 0.63 -15.48 -19.13
N HIS A 55 0.00 -14.38 -18.77
CA HIS A 55 -1.34 -14.03 -19.23
C HIS A 55 -1.27 -13.14 -20.47
N GLN A 56 -2.32 -13.19 -21.29
CA GLN A 56 -2.48 -12.33 -22.45
C GLN A 56 -2.59 -10.88 -21.96
N GLU A 57 -1.57 -10.07 -22.22
CA GLU A 57 -1.50 -8.68 -21.76
C GLU A 57 -2.67 -7.86 -22.32
N LYS A 58 -3.70 -7.62 -21.51
CA LYS A 58 -4.84 -6.78 -21.90
C LYS A 58 -4.53 -5.34 -21.54
N THR A 59 -4.44 -4.46 -22.54
CA THR A 59 -4.22 -3.03 -22.29
C THR A 59 -5.47 -2.40 -21.68
N ILE A 60 -5.34 -1.88 -20.46
CA ILE A 60 -6.40 -1.19 -19.72
C ILE A 60 -6.36 0.31 -20.03
N LEU A 61 -5.16 0.88 -20.07
CA LEU A 61 -4.94 2.31 -20.28
C LEU A 61 -3.75 2.49 -21.22
N ASP A 62 -3.90 3.35 -22.21
CA ASP A 62 -2.80 3.88 -23.03
C ASP A 62 -3.07 5.38 -23.18
N CYS A 63 -2.32 6.22 -22.46
CA CYS A 63 -2.52 7.65 -22.47
C CYS A 63 -1.21 8.43 -22.45
N GLU A 64 -1.25 9.62 -23.05
CA GLU A 64 -0.17 10.59 -23.02
C GLU A 64 -0.64 11.83 -22.25
N ILE A 65 0.14 12.24 -21.26
CA ILE A 65 -0.15 13.36 -20.39
C ILE A 65 0.89 14.44 -20.63
N ALA A 66 0.48 15.58 -21.17
CA ALA A 66 1.35 16.73 -21.48
C ALA A 66 1.75 17.56 -20.24
N THR A 67 2.02 16.87 -19.13
CA THR A 67 2.57 17.46 -17.90
C THR A 67 3.41 16.40 -17.19
N ILE A 68 4.31 16.84 -16.30
CA ILE A 68 5.19 15.95 -15.52
C ILE A 68 4.76 16.00 -14.06
N PRO A 69 4.83 14.88 -13.32
CA PRO A 69 4.46 14.89 -11.92
C PRO A 69 5.43 15.80 -11.16
N PRO A 70 5.01 16.45 -10.07
CA PRO A 70 5.99 17.03 -9.16
C PRO A 70 6.84 15.90 -8.57
N SER A 71 8.10 16.20 -8.22
CA SER A 71 8.88 15.24 -7.44
C SER A 71 8.21 15.00 -6.09
N VAL A 72 8.31 13.81 -5.50
CA VAL A 72 7.79 13.44 -4.16
C VAL A 72 8.19 14.47 -3.11
N ASN A 73 9.41 15.02 -3.21
CA ASN A 73 9.89 16.08 -2.31
C ASN A 73 9.03 17.35 -2.33
N HIS A 74 8.41 17.66 -3.48
CA HIS A 74 7.47 18.76 -3.66
C HIS A 74 6.02 18.29 -3.72
N TYR A 75 5.76 17.01 -3.49
CA TYR A 75 4.44 16.40 -3.59
C TYR A 75 3.67 16.54 -2.28
N TRP A 76 4.37 16.34 -1.16
CA TRP A 76 3.82 16.46 0.18
C TRP A 76 4.34 17.72 0.86
N VAL A 77 3.42 18.55 1.34
CA VAL A 77 3.70 19.74 2.15
C VAL A 77 3.33 19.47 3.59
N ALA A 78 4.18 19.92 4.51
CA ALA A 78 3.91 19.86 5.94
C ALA A 78 3.36 21.20 6.44
N SER A 79 2.29 21.16 7.24
CA SER A 79 1.85 22.28 8.07
C SER A 79 1.70 21.77 9.50
N GLY A 80 2.68 22.12 10.34
CA GLY A 80 2.80 21.57 11.69
C GLY A 80 2.88 20.04 11.68
N LYS A 81 1.91 19.38 12.30
CA LYS A 81 1.83 17.91 12.39
C LYS A 81 1.10 17.25 11.20
N ARG A 82 0.50 18.04 10.30
CA ARG A 82 -0.29 17.51 9.17
C ARG A 82 0.55 17.52 7.90
N ARG A 83 0.39 16.46 7.10
CA ARG A 83 0.90 16.41 5.72
C ARG A 83 -0.27 16.43 4.75
N TYR A 84 -0.16 17.24 3.72
CA TYR A 84 -1.16 17.37 2.67
C TYR A 84 -0.47 17.50 1.32
N LEU A 85 -1.23 17.35 0.24
CA LEU A 85 -0.69 17.47 -1.11
C LEU A 85 -0.39 18.92 -1.44
N SER A 86 0.74 19.15 -2.11
CA SER A 86 1.04 20.46 -2.68
C SER A 86 0.03 20.84 -3.77
N ASP A 87 -0.09 22.14 -4.05
CA ASP A 87 -0.96 22.61 -5.12
C ASP A 87 -0.55 22.03 -6.47
N LYS A 88 0.76 21.91 -6.73
CA LYS A 88 1.29 21.23 -7.94
C LYS A 88 0.88 19.77 -8.02
N ALA A 89 0.83 19.06 -6.88
CA ALA A 89 0.38 17.68 -6.87
C ALA A 89 -1.12 17.62 -7.16
N ARG A 90 -1.92 18.54 -6.60
CA ARG A 90 -3.36 18.64 -6.87
C ARG A 90 -3.64 18.95 -8.34
N ASP A 91 -2.95 19.91 -8.93
CA ASP A 91 -3.07 20.25 -10.36
C ASP A 91 -2.75 19.03 -11.24
N PHE A 92 -1.72 18.27 -10.87
CA PHE A 92 -1.37 17.04 -11.56
C PHE A 92 -2.46 15.97 -11.42
N HIS A 93 -3.01 15.76 -10.23
CA HIS A 93 -4.15 14.84 -10.02
C HIS A 93 -5.35 15.24 -10.84
N ASP A 94 -5.69 16.53 -10.90
CA ASP A 94 -6.85 17.00 -11.63
C ASP A 94 -6.72 16.64 -13.12
N VAL A 95 -5.54 16.89 -13.71
CA VAL A 95 -5.24 16.49 -15.10
C VAL A 95 -5.29 14.97 -15.29
N VAL A 96 -4.69 14.20 -14.39
CA VAL A 96 -4.72 12.73 -14.46
C VAL A 96 -6.15 12.22 -14.35
N SER A 97 -6.97 12.79 -13.45
CA SER A 97 -8.35 12.36 -13.21
C SER A 97 -9.28 12.62 -14.40
N MET A 98 -8.96 13.63 -15.23
CA MET A 98 -9.70 13.91 -16.46
C MET A 98 -9.37 12.91 -17.57
N LEU A 99 -8.14 12.36 -17.59
CA LEU A 99 -7.65 11.48 -18.64
C LEU A 99 -7.79 9.99 -18.30
N VAL A 100 -7.74 9.66 -17.01
CA VAL A 100 -7.73 8.28 -16.52
C VAL A 100 -9.14 7.88 -16.07
N PRO A 101 -9.71 6.80 -16.63
CA PRO A 101 -11.01 6.30 -16.22
C PRO A 101 -10.96 5.68 -14.82
N ARG A 102 -12.05 5.86 -14.06
CA ARG A 102 -12.27 5.20 -12.77
C ARG A 102 -12.72 3.76 -13.00
N ILE A 103 -11.77 2.82 -12.98
CA ILE A 103 -12.03 1.39 -13.20
C ILE A 103 -12.06 0.62 -11.87
N ASN A 104 -11.23 1.02 -10.89
CA ASN A 104 -11.05 0.32 -9.61
C ASN A 104 -10.80 -1.18 -9.80
N THR A 105 -9.92 -1.56 -10.72
CA THR A 105 -9.63 -2.97 -10.98
C THR A 105 -8.95 -3.63 -9.78
N ALA A 106 -9.32 -4.88 -9.48
CA ALA A 106 -8.69 -5.73 -8.46
C ALA A 106 -7.63 -6.70 -9.04
N ALA A 107 -7.39 -6.64 -10.36
CA ALA A 107 -6.43 -7.49 -11.04
C ALA A 107 -4.96 -7.04 -10.80
N ARG A 108 -4.00 -7.92 -11.11
CA ARG A 108 -2.58 -7.57 -11.10
C ARG A 108 -2.25 -6.74 -12.33
N LEU A 109 -1.40 -5.74 -12.17
CA LEU A 109 -1.14 -4.74 -13.18
C LEU A 109 0.35 -4.64 -13.54
N LYS A 110 0.58 -4.38 -14.82
CA LYS A 110 1.84 -3.94 -15.38
C LYS A 110 1.76 -2.47 -15.71
N LEU A 111 2.71 -1.68 -15.24
CA LEU A 111 2.82 -0.27 -15.55
C LEU A 111 4.07 -0.02 -16.39
N ASP A 112 3.89 0.44 -17.62
CA ASP A 112 4.94 0.93 -18.48
C ASP A 112 4.84 2.46 -18.58
N VAL A 113 5.86 3.15 -18.09
CA VAL A 113 5.92 4.61 -18.06
C VAL A 113 7.18 5.12 -18.75
N THR A 114 7.00 6.04 -19.68
CA THR A 114 8.09 6.78 -20.31
C THR A 114 8.00 8.25 -19.94
N PHE A 115 9.04 8.75 -19.26
CA PHE A 115 9.15 10.16 -18.88
C PHE A 115 9.96 10.94 -19.90
N HIS A 116 9.33 11.94 -20.52
CA HIS A 116 9.96 12.93 -21.38
C HIS A 116 10.12 14.25 -20.63
N PHE A 117 11.27 14.45 -19.99
CA PHE A 117 11.53 15.63 -19.17
C PHE A 117 11.71 16.92 -20.01
N PRO A 118 11.46 18.12 -19.45
CA PRO A 118 11.49 19.37 -20.21
C PRO A 118 12.92 19.89 -20.44
N ASN A 119 13.89 19.36 -19.70
CA ASN A 119 15.29 19.70 -19.79
C ASN A 119 16.16 18.53 -19.31
N ARG A 120 17.46 18.57 -19.63
CA ARG A 120 18.45 17.53 -19.30
C ARG A 120 18.96 17.59 -17.84
N LEU A 121 18.16 18.15 -16.93
CA LEU A 121 18.53 18.16 -15.52
C LEU A 121 18.56 16.74 -14.96
N ARG A 122 19.53 16.48 -14.10
CA ARG A 122 19.60 15.23 -13.33
C ARG A 122 18.39 15.16 -12.40
N ARG A 123 17.63 14.07 -12.52
CA ARG A 123 16.39 13.81 -11.80
C ARG A 123 16.29 12.33 -11.52
N ASP A 124 15.98 11.97 -10.29
CA ASP A 124 15.73 10.59 -9.90
C ASP A 124 14.37 10.16 -10.45
N ILE A 125 14.35 9.09 -11.25
CA ILE A 125 13.17 8.73 -12.06
C ILE A 125 12.08 8.04 -11.21
N ASP A 126 12.52 7.30 -10.20
CA ASP A 126 11.71 6.68 -9.15
C ASP A 126 10.87 7.72 -8.39
N ASN A 127 11.42 8.91 -8.20
CA ASN A 127 10.74 10.02 -7.54
C ASN A 127 9.48 10.44 -8.33
N TYR A 128 9.57 10.52 -9.65
CA TYR A 128 8.42 10.84 -10.51
C TYR A 128 7.49 9.64 -10.70
N LEU A 129 8.05 8.43 -10.74
CA LEU A 129 7.26 7.19 -10.79
C LEU A 129 6.32 7.09 -9.60
N LYS A 130 6.83 7.27 -8.37
CA LYS A 130 6.02 7.17 -7.15
C LYS A 130 4.87 8.17 -7.13
N ALA A 131 5.14 9.41 -7.55
CA ALA A 131 4.12 10.44 -7.71
C ALA A 131 3.05 10.06 -8.76
N THR A 132 3.47 9.39 -9.84
CA THR A 132 2.56 8.93 -10.90
C THR A 132 1.64 7.82 -10.39
N ILE A 133 2.19 6.81 -9.71
CA ILE A 133 1.42 5.69 -9.13
C ILE A 133 0.40 6.20 -8.11
N ASP A 134 0.80 7.08 -7.18
CA ASP A 134 -0.13 7.68 -6.19
C ASP A 134 -1.29 8.41 -6.88
N SER A 135 -1.04 9.00 -8.05
CA SER A 135 -2.06 9.67 -8.85
C SER A 135 -3.00 8.71 -9.57
N LEU A 136 -2.49 7.60 -10.11
CA LEU A 136 -3.33 6.57 -10.72
C LEU A 136 -4.26 5.91 -9.68
N VAL A 137 -3.75 5.63 -8.49
CA VAL A 137 -4.53 5.08 -7.37
C VAL A 137 -5.61 6.07 -6.92
N LYS A 138 -5.24 7.34 -6.68
CA LYS A 138 -6.20 8.38 -6.28
C LYS A 138 -7.27 8.66 -7.33
N CYS A 139 -6.93 8.53 -8.60
CA CYS A 139 -7.88 8.67 -9.70
C CYS A 139 -8.81 7.46 -9.82
N GLY A 140 -8.60 6.37 -9.06
CA GLY A 140 -9.44 5.18 -9.05
C GLY A 140 -9.17 4.25 -10.23
N LEU A 141 -7.93 4.20 -10.75
CA LEU A 141 -7.58 3.21 -11.76
C LEU A 141 -7.54 1.80 -11.15
N CYS A 142 -6.85 1.66 -10.01
CA CYS A 142 -6.71 0.44 -9.22
C CYS A 142 -7.08 0.70 -7.76
N VAL A 143 -7.32 -0.38 -7.01
CA VAL A 143 -7.72 -0.31 -5.60
C VAL A 143 -6.52 0.01 -4.71
N ASP A 144 -5.37 -0.59 -4.99
CA ASP A 144 -4.14 -0.45 -4.20
C ASP A 144 -2.89 -0.35 -5.09
N ASP A 145 -1.82 0.26 -4.58
CA ASP A 145 -0.53 0.34 -5.28
C ASP A 145 0.22 -1.00 -5.28
N GLU A 146 -0.07 -1.90 -4.34
CA GLU A 146 0.45 -3.28 -4.28
C GLU A 146 0.11 -4.10 -5.53
N GLN A 147 -0.95 -3.73 -6.27
CA GLN A 147 -1.39 -4.47 -7.46
C GLN A 147 -0.41 -4.37 -8.63
N PHE A 148 0.52 -3.40 -8.62
CA PHE A 148 1.52 -3.25 -9.66
C PHE A 148 2.69 -4.22 -9.46
N ASP A 149 2.60 -5.41 -10.03
CA ASP A 149 3.64 -6.45 -9.94
C ASP A 149 4.81 -6.18 -10.88
N GLU A 150 4.56 -5.57 -12.04
CA GLU A 150 5.58 -5.20 -13.03
C GLU A 150 5.62 -3.68 -13.26
N LEU A 151 6.77 -3.06 -12.98
CA LEU A 151 7.02 -1.64 -13.23
C LEU A 151 8.16 -1.48 -14.24
N ILE A 152 7.84 -0.97 -15.42
CA ILE A 152 8.82 -0.63 -16.46
C ILE A 152 8.88 0.89 -16.57
N VAL A 153 10.07 1.44 -16.33
CA VAL A 153 10.27 2.89 -16.37
C VAL A 153 11.40 3.26 -17.28
N ARG A 154 11.13 4.18 -18.22
CA ARG A 154 12.10 4.64 -19.20
C ARG A 154 12.22 6.16 -19.18
N ARG A 155 13.42 6.63 -19.49
CA ARG A 155 13.68 8.05 -19.77
C ARG A 155 13.67 8.24 -21.28
N GLY A 156 12.72 9.01 -21.78
CA GLY A 156 12.63 9.36 -23.19
C GLY A 156 13.40 10.64 -23.54
N ASP A 157 13.18 11.11 -24.76
CA ASP A 157 13.75 12.37 -25.25
C ASP A 157 13.22 13.60 -24.50
N VAL A 158 13.96 14.70 -24.60
CA VAL A 158 13.60 15.97 -23.98
C VAL A 158 12.47 16.63 -24.77
N VAL A 159 11.31 16.80 -24.13
CA VAL A 159 10.13 17.45 -24.73
C VAL A 159 9.82 18.72 -23.97
N LYS A 160 9.86 19.88 -24.65
CA LYS A 160 9.59 21.18 -24.02
C LYS A 160 8.17 21.19 -23.42
N GLY A 161 8.07 21.51 -22.12
CA GLY A 161 6.81 21.44 -21.36
C GLY A 161 6.62 20.14 -20.59
N GLY A 162 7.30 19.08 -21.01
CA GLY A 162 7.25 17.77 -20.36
C GLY A 162 6.08 16.91 -20.85
N LEU A 163 6.32 15.61 -20.91
CA LEU A 163 5.32 14.62 -21.33
C LEU A 163 5.55 13.31 -20.57
N ILE A 164 4.47 12.65 -20.18
CA ILE A 164 4.49 11.29 -19.64
C ILE A 164 3.65 10.42 -20.58
N LYS A 165 4.20 9.28 -20.98
CA LYS A 165 3.44 8.22 -21.63
C LYS A 165 3.21 7.13 -20.61
N ILE A 166 1.95 6.75 -20.41
CA ILE A 166 1.53 5.76 -19.43
C ILE A 166 0.77 4.67 -20.17
N LYS A 167 1.22 3.44 -19.98
CA LYS A 167 0.53 2.24 -20.45
C LYS A 167 0.34 1.29 -19.28
N VAL A 168 -0.91 0.88 -19.06
CA VAL A 168 -1.27 -0.07 -18.00
C VAL A 168 -1.88 -1.30 -18.64
N LEU A 169 -1.35 -2.46 -18.29
CA LEU A 169 -1.82 -3.76 -18.75
C LEU A 169 -2.23 -4.63 -17.57
N GLU A 170 -3.22 -5.47 -17.78
CA GLU A 170 -3.63 -6.52 -16.85
C GLU A 170 -2.73 -7.76 -17.05
N ILE A 171 -2.25 -8.34 -15.94
CA ILE A 171 -1.53 -9.63 -15.89
C ILE A 171 -2.37 -10.64 -15.12
#